data_AF-A0A926N670-F1
#
_entry.id   AF-A0A926N670-F1
#
_cell.length_a   1.000
_cell.length_b   1.000
_cell.length_c   1.000
_cell.angle_alpha   90.00
_cell.angle_beta   90.00
_cell.angle_gamma   90.00
#
_symmetry.space_group_name_H-M   'P 1'
#
loop_
_entity.id
_entity.type
_entity.pdbx_description
1 polymer ?
#
loop_
_entity_poly.entity_id
_entity_poly.type
_entity_poly.pdbx_seq_one_letter_code
_entity_poly.pdbx_strand_id
1 'polypeptide(L)'
;MTEAKKEQTSTHKIGIYLWIWGLLFVLSFFSYMVDWYNFQGLLRWSLILFFMFLKAGLIMAFFMHLFWERYALVNVLLWPMTAIACFVSLMMAEGKYTVFSRLFYFFVGGA
;
A
#
# COMPACT_ATOMS: atom_id res chain seq x y z
N MET A 1 14.11 -48.99 22.28
CA MET A 1 15.24 -48.05 22.31
C MET A 1 15.86 -47.96 20.93
N THR A 2 15.39 -47.03 20.10
CA THR A 2 16.23 -46.43 19.05
C THR A 2 15.61 -45.10 18.67
N GLU A 3 16.09 -44.06 19.34
CA GLU A 3 15.93 -42.66 18.97
C GLU A 3 16.63 -42.36 17.63
N ALA A 4 16.26 -41.21 17.06
CA ALA A 4 16.94 -40.44 16.03
C ALA A 4 16.62 -40.77 14.56
N LYS A 5 15.75 -39.94 13.95
CA LYS A 5 16.08 -39.35 12.64
C LYS A 5 15.29 -38.08 12.29
N LYS A 6 16.06 -36.98 12.20
CA LYS A 6 15.85 -35.75 11.42
C LYS A 6 14.81 -34.74 11.93
N GLU A 7 15.20 -33.97 12.95
CA GLU A 7 14.93 -32.54 12.92
C GLU A 7 15.68 -31.93 11.72
N GLN A 8 14.94 -31.58 10.68
CA GLN A 8 15.43 -30.66 9.65
C GLN A 8 15.22 -29.24 10.19
N THR A 9 16.23 -28.75 10.90
CA THR A 9 16.33 -27.35 11.32
C THR A 9 16.34 -26.47 10.07
N SER A 10 15.18 -25.89 9.76
CA SER A 10 14.96 -24.91 8.71
C SER A 10 15.54 -23.54 9.10
N THR A 11 16.85 -23.51 9.37
CA THR A 11 17.64 -22.31 9.71
C THR A 11 17.57 -21.20 8.64
N HIS A 12 17.08 -21.49 7.43
CA HIS A 12 17.11 -20.58 6.28
C HIS A 12 16.00 -19.50 6.24
N LYS A 13 15.25 -19.25 7.33
CA LYS A 13 14.12 -18.28 7.27
C LYS A 13 14.17 -17.14 8.29
N ILE A 14 14.87 -17.27 9.41
CA ILE A 14 14.83 -16.25 10.48
C ILE A 14 15.48 -14.92 10.05
N GLY A 15 16.58 -14.98 9.28
CA GLY A 15 17.30 -13.79 8.85
C GLY A 15 16.50 -12.91 7.90
N ILE A 16 15.67 -13.53 7.04
CA ILE A 16 14.82 -12.81 6.09
C ILE A 16 13.76 -12.01 6.84
N TYR A 17 13.05 -12.62 7.79
CA TYR A 17 12.04 -11.93 8.60
C TYR A 17 12.63 -10.78 9.43
N LEU A 18 13.80 -10.97 10.04
CA LEU A 18 14.48 -9.90 10.79
C LEU A 18 14.88 -8.73 9.88
N TRP A 19 15.33 -9.01 8.65
CA TRP A 19 15.65 -7.97 7.67
C TRP A 19 14.41 -7.17 7.25
N ILE A 20 13.30 -7.86 6.94
CA ILE A 20 12.03 -7.24 6.54
C ILE A 20 11.44 -6.42 7.69
N TRP A 21 11.56 -6.93 8.92
CA TRP A 21 11.15 -6.22 10.12
C TRP A 21 11.96 -4.94 10.32
N GLY A 22 13.29 -5.00 10.14
CA GLY A 22 14.15 -3.82 10.12
C GLY A 22 13.77 -2.82 9.03
N LEU A 23 13.44 -3.32 7.83
CA LEU A 23 12.96 -2.50 6.71
C LEU A 23 11.64 -1.78 7.05
N LEU A 24 10.67 -2.48 7.65
CA LEU A 24 9.41 -1.89 8.12
C LEU A 24 9.63 -0.85 9.21
N PHE A 25 10.60 -1.08 10.10
CA PHE A 25 10.98 -0.12 11.13
C PHE A 25 11.55 1.17 10.52
N VAL A 26 12.51 1.05 9.60
CA VAL A 26 13.09 2.20 8.88
C VAL A 26 12.01 2.96 8.12
N LEU A 27 11.10 2.25 7.45
CA LEU A 27 10.01 2.88 6.69
C LEU A 27 9.04 3.64 7.60
N SER A 28 8.75 3.09 8.77
CA SER A 28 7.90 3.74 9.78
C SER A 28 8.57 4.98 10.36
N PHE A 29 9.89 4.93 10.58
CA PHE A 29 10.67 6.09 11.01
C PHE A 29 10.67 7.20 9.95
N PHE A 30 10.87 6.86 8.67
CA PHE A 30 10.77 7.82 7.58
C PHE A 30 9.38 8.43 7.47
N SER A 31 8.31 7.64 7.59
CA SER A 31 6.94 8.15 7.61
C SER A 31 6.73 9.17 8.73
N TYR A 32 7.28 8.91 9.92
CA TYR A 32 7.20 9.84 11.05
C TYR A 32 8.03 11.12 10.81
N MET A 33 9.21 11.01 10.19
CA MET A 33 10.01 12.17 9.81
C MET A 33 9.26 13.09 8.85
N VAL A 34 8.52 12.56 7.88
CA VAL A 34 7.71 13.38 6.96
C VAL A 34 6.70 14.24 7.71
N ASP A 35 6.02 13.67 8.69
CA ASP A 35 5.08 14.42 9.53
C ASP A 35 5.81 15.42 10.43
N TRP A 36 7.02 15.09 10.92
CA TRP A 36 7.84 16.00 11.72
C TRP A 36 8.29 17.24 10.94
N TYR A 37 8.76 17.06 9.71
CA TYR A 37 9.18 18.17 8.85
C TYR A 37 8.03 19.07 8.39
N ASN A 38 6.77 18.74 8.72
CA ASN A 38 5.60 19.59 8.48
C ASN A 38 5.55 20.16 7.06
N PHE A 39 5.81 19.33 6.05
CA PHE A 39 5.66 19.72 4.65
C PHE A 39 4.23 20.25 4.43
N GLN A 40 4.09 21.46 3.91
CA GLN A 40 2.78 22.05 3.60
C GLN A 40 2.32 21.68 2.20
N GLY A 41 1.00 21.55 2.03
CA GLY A 41 0.36 21.32 0.74
C GLY A 41 0.47 19.88 0.21
N LEU A 42 0.51 19.74 -1.11
CA LEU A 42 0.41 18.46 -1.83
C LEU A 42 1.57 17.50 -1.55
N LEU A 43 2.76 18.01 -1.23
CA LEU A 43 3.96 17.20 -0.96
C LEU A 43 3.76 16.25 0.23
N ARG A 44 3.08 16.70 1.29
CA ARG A 44 2.74 15.85 2.44
C ARG A 44 1.82 14.72 2.05
N TRP A 45 0.78 15.01 1.26
CA TRP A 45 -0.18 14.01 0.81
C TRP A 45 0.49 12.94 -0.05
N SER A 46 1.34 13.33 -0.99
CA SER A 46 2.07 12.37 -1.82
C SER A 46 3.03 11.50 -1.01
N LEU A 47 3.77 12.08 -0.07
CA LEU A 47 4.75 11.33 0.72
C LEU A 47 4.07 10.36 1.69
N ILE A 48 3.01 10.80 2.40
CA ILE A 48 2.27 9.91 3.33
C ILE A 48 1.69 8.72 2.57
N LEU A 49 1.03 8.97 1.43
CA LEU A 49 0.50 7.90 0.58
C LEU A 49 1.60 6.98 0.08
N PHE A 50 2.74 7.53 -0.34
CA PHE A 50 3.89 6.74 -0.79
C PHE A 50 4.42 5.81 0.31
N PHE A 51 4.63 6.31 1.53
CA PHE A 51 5.07 5.49 2.67
C PHE A 51 4.01 4.46 3.11
N MET A 52 2.72 4.80 3.05
CA MET A 52 1.63 3.85 3.30
C MET A 52 1.63 2.71 2.28
N PHE A 53 1.76 3.01 0.99
CA PHE A 53 1.82 1.99 -0.07
C PHE A 53 3.06 1.11 0.05
N LEU A 54 4.24 1.70 0.31
CA LEU A 54 5.47 0.92 0.47
C LEU A 54 5.38 -0.05 1.64
N LYS A 55 4.91 0.41 2.81
CA LYS A 55 4.80 -0.48 3.98
C LYS A 55 3.73 -1.56 3.78
N ALA A 56 2.58 -1.19 3.19
CA ALA A 56 1.52 -2.15 2.90
C ALA A 56 2.00 -3.20 1.89
N GLY A 57 2.71 -2.78 0.84
CA GLY A 57 3.32 -3.68 -0.14
C GLY A 57 4.34 -4.64 0.49
N LEU A 58 5.21 -4.15 1.40
CA LEU A 58 6.15 -4.97 2.16
C LEU A 58 5.45 -6.02 3.03
N ILE A 59 4.37 -5.64 3.71
CA ILE A 59 3.57 -6.57 4.53
C ILE A 59 2.90 -7.62 3.63
N MET A 60 2.30 -7.19 2.52
CA MET A 60 1.65 -8.10 1.57
C MET A 60 2.64 -9.11 0.98
N ALA A 61 3.83 -8.66 0.56
CA ALA A 61 4.83 -9.53 -0.06
C ALA A 61 5.38 -10.60 0.90
N PHE A 62 5.63 -10.24 2.16
CA PHE A 62 6.37 -11.10 3.10
C PHE A 62 5.55 -11.65 4.27
N PHE A 63 4.71 -10.84 4.91
CA PHE A 63 3.90 -11.28 6.06
C PHE A 63 2.72 -12.15 5.63
N MET A 64 2.05 -11.78 4.53
CA MET A 64 1.01 -12.62 3.95
C MET A 64 1.55 -13.75 3.06
N HIS A 65 2.88 -13.91 2.98
CA HIS A 65 3.54 -14.93 2.17
C HIS A 65 3.06 -15.01 0.70
N LEU A 66 2.52 -13.91 0.18
CA LEU A 66 1.79 -13.85 -1.09
C LEU A 66 2.64 -14.30 -2.28
N PHE A 67 3.97 -14.13 -2.18
CA PHE A 67 4.94 -14.55 -3.18
C PHE A 67 5.18 -16.07 -3.24
N TRP A 68 4.84 -16.82 -2.19
CA TRP A 68 5.10 -18.27 -2.10
C TRP A 68 3.82 -19.11 -2.10
N GLU A 69 2.66 -18.46 -2.19
CA GLU A 69 1.37 -19.09 -2.11
C GLU A 69 0.62 -19.06 -3.45
N ARG A 70 -0.48 -19.82 -3.55
CA ARG A 70 -1.21 -20.06 -4.79
C ARG A 70 -1.73 -18.73 -5.35
N TYR A 71 -1.56 -18.53 -6.66
CA TYR A 71 -2.08 -17.36 -7.38
C TYR A 71 -3.58 -17.08 -7.12
N ALA A 72 -4.35 -18.11 -6.75
CA ALA A 72 -5.75 -17.96 -6.35
C ALA A 72 -5.94 -17.04 -5.12
N LEU A 73 -5.10 -17.13 -4.09
CA LEU A 73 -5.20 -16.27 -2.89
C LEU A 73 -4.74 -14.84 -3.20
N VAL A 74 -3.73 -14.70 -4.05
CA VAL A 74 -3.28 -13.40 -4.56
C VAL A 74 -4.40 -12.68 -5.29
N ASN A 75 -5.06 -13.38 -6.21
CA ASN A 75 -6.14 -12.83 -7.00
C ASN A 75 -7.35 -12.47 -6.12
N VAL A 76 -7.76 -13.34 -5.19
CA VAL A 76 -8.89 -13.08 -4.27
C VAL A 76 -8.66 -11.83 -3.41
N LEU A 77 -7.43 -11.54 -3.01
CA LEU A 77 -7.12 -10.36 -2.20
C LEU A 77 -6.95 -9.08 -3.04
N LEU A 78 -6.40 -9.19 -4.26
CA LEU A 78 -6.21 -8.06 -5.17
C LEU A 78 -7.51 -7.56 -5.79
N TRP A 79 -8.45 -8.46 -6.11
CA TRP A 79 -9.75 -8.09 -6.69
C TRP A 79 -10.53 -7.04 -5.88
N PRO A 80 -10.76 -7.20 -4.57
CA PRO A 80 -11.47 -6.19 -3.77
C PRO A 80 -10.69 -4.88 -3.64
N MET A 81 -9.36 -4.94 -3.49
CA MET A 81 -8.50 -3.75 -3.46
C MET A 81 -8.60 -2.95 -4.77
N THR A 82 -8.59 -3.65 -5.91
CA THR A 82 -8.66 -3.04 -7.25
C THR A 82 -10.04 -2.47 -7.51
N ALA A 83 -11.10 -3.15 -7.06
CA ALA A 83 -12.47 -2.66 -7.15
C ALA A 83 -12.65 -1.34 -6.39
N ILE A 84 -12.12 -1.24 -5.16
CA ILE A 84 -12.16 0.00 -4.37
C ILE A 84 -11.41 1.13 -5.08
N ALA A 85 -10.20 0.85 -5.60
CA ALA A 85 -9.42 1.84 -6.34
C ALA A 85 -10.14 2.32 -7.62
N CYS A 86 -10.81 1.42 -8.33
CA CYS A 86 -11.63 1.76 -9.49
C CYS A 86 -12.80 2.67 -9.09
N PHE A 87 -13.50 2.35 -8.00
CA PHE A 87 -14.63 3.15 -7.50
C PHE A 87 -14.20 4.56 -7.09
N VAL A 88 -13.07 4.69 -6.40
CA VAL A 88 -12.48 6.00 -6.05
C VAL A 88 -12.11 6.79 -7.32
N SER A 89 -11.57 6.12 -8.34
CA SER A 89 -11.20 6.75 -9.62
C SER A 89 -12.42 7.29 -10.37
N LEU A 90 -13.52 6.53 -10.38
CA LEU A 90 -14.79 6.98 -10.96
C LEU A 90 -15.36 8.19 -10.21
N MET A 91 -15.35 8.17 -8.86
CA MET A 91 -15.80 9.31 -8.05
C MET A 91 -14.94 10.56 -8.27
N MET A 92 -13.63 10.38 -8.45
CA MET A 92 -12.73 11.48 -8.80
C MET A 92 -13.04 12.06 -10.19
N ALA A 93 -13.38 11.21 -11.16
CA ALA A 93 -13.79 11.64 -12.50
C ALA A 93 -15.09 12.47 -12.45
N GLU A 94 -16.13 11.97 -11.78
CA GLU A 94 -17.41 12.68 -11.55
C GLU A 94 -17.21 14.05 -10.89
N GLY A 95 -16.32 14.14 -9.90
CA GLY A 95 -15.96 15.41 -9.27
C GLY A 95 -15.40 16.44 -10.26
N LYS A 96 -14.53 16.01 -11.17
CA LYS A 96 -13.98 16.89 -12.22
C LYS A 96 -15.05 17.32 -13.22
N TYR A 97 -15.95 16.43 -13.63
CA TYR A 97 -17.07 16.77 -14.52
C TYR A 97 -18.03 17.77 -13.87
N THR A 98 -18.29 17.65 -12.56
CA THR A 98 -19.15 18.58 -11.81
C THR A 98 -18.53 19.97 -11.67
N VAL A 99 -17.21 20.05 -11.43
CA VAL A 99 -16.50 21.34 -11.38
C VAL A 99 -16.46 21.99 -12.76
N PHE A 100 -16.19 21.21 -13.80
CA PHE A 100 -16.14 21.69 -15.17
C PHE A 100 -17.49 22.22 -15.66
N SER A 101 -18.58 21.49 -15.40
CA SER A 101 -19.93 21.94 -15.77
C SER A 101 -20.33 23.21 -15.02
N ARG A 102 -20.03 23.34 -13.72
CA ARG A 102 -20.26 24.59 -12.97
C ARG A 102 -19.48 25.77 -13.54
N LEU A 103 -18.21 25.59 -13.89
CA LEU A 103 -17.39 26.63 -14.53
C LEU A 103 -17.96 27.01 -15.90
N PHE A 104 -18.36 26.02 -16.69
CA PHE A 104 -18.97 26.24 -18.00
C PHE A 104 -20.28 27.03 -17.87
N TYR A 105 -21.19 26.64 -16.98
CA TYR A 105 -22.42 27.39 -16.72
C TYR A 105 -22.17 28.80 -16.18
N PHE A 106 -21.14 29.01 -15.35
CA PHE A 106 -20.78 30.35 -14.86
C PHE A 106 -20.23 31.25 -15.98
N PHE A 107 -19.50 30.69 -16.95
CA PHE A 107 -18.94 31.42 -18.09
C PHE A 107 -19.92 31.63 -19.25
N VAL A 108 -20.77 30.63 -19.54
CA VAL A 108 -21.73 30.64 -20.66
C VAL A 108 -23.11 31.16 -20.27
N GLY A 109 -23.54 30.94 -19.01
CA GLY A 109 -24.85 31.37 -18.49
C GLY A 109 -24.81 32.67 -17.69
N GLY A 110 -23.66 33.36 -17.64
CA GLY A 110 -23.46 34.65 -16.97
C GLY A 110 -23.75 35.87 -17.86
N ALA A 111 -24.79 35.81 -18.69
CA ALA A 111 -25.36 36.93 -19.44
C ALA A 111 -26.78 37.21 -18.94
#